data_AF-A0AAV7A729-F1
#
_entry.id   AF-A0AAV7A729-F1
#
_cell.length_a   1.000
_cell.length_b   1.000
_cell.length_c   1.000
_cell.angle_alpha   90.00
_cell.angle_beta   90.00
_cell.angle_gamma   90.00
#
_symmetry.space_group_name_H-M   'P 1'
#
loop_
_entity.id
_entity.type
_entity.pdbx_description
1 polymer ?
#
loop_
_entity_poly.entity_id
_entity_poly.type
_entity_poly.pdbx_seq_one_letter_code
_entity_poly.pdbx_strand_id
1 'polypeptide(L)'
;MQVLHLEHNSLTEVNSGSLYGLRSLQQLYLSNNSISKIRSGGWSFCQKLQELVLSSNNLTRLDEGSLADLGSLTILRLSHNSINLITEEAFKGLQKLRILELDHNEISGTIEDTHGAFRGLDSLNKLSLFGNKIKSVARNAFSGLGALEHLNLGSNAMRSIQEEAFAEMKMLKELYIHSESFLCDCHLKWLPSWVTSRKLQSNVKALCAHPESIQNKSIFSVPARSFVCDDLPKPHITVHPEKTMAVVGKDIRFSCSAASSSSSPMTFVWKKDNEILHNAETENFANMREKDGDVMVYTTVLYLRNVTFDHEGQYQCIITNHFGSTYSNKAGLTVNVLPSFIKTPRDNTIRTGTTARLECAANGYPSPEIAWQKDGGTDFPAARERRMHVMPDDDVFFITDVKSEDMGVYSCTAQNAAGSISANATLTILEMPFLAHPLEDRTVSAGATLALQCKASGSPPPRITWLKGDEPLVMTERHHFTPGNQLLIIRNVLQEDAGKYTCEMSNTLGTERAYSHVSIFPASGCVLEANKMEGTMTFGIITIAVVCSIVLTSLVWVCIIYQTRKKSEEYSVTNTGNGEGGTQPPAHLPAGHEHDR
;
A
#
# COMPACT_ATOMS: atom_id res chain seq x y z
N MET A 1 14.02 0.86 56.39
CA MET A 1 14.08 2.33 56.29
C MET A 1 12.87 2.82 55.51
N GLN A 2 12.10 3.77 56.04
CA GLN A 2 10.87 4.30 55.41
C GLN A 2 11.06 5.71 54.86
N VAL A 3 11.99 6.49 55.41
CA VAL A 3 12.30 7.85 54.97
C VAL A 3 13.80 7.94 54.70
N LEU A 4 14.18 8.61 53.61
CA LEU A 4 15.57 8.84 53.24
C LEU A 4 15.75 10.29 52.79
N HIS A 5 16.68 10.99 53.44
CA HIS A 5 17.09 12.35 53.08
C HIS A 5 18.46 12.30 52.40
N LEU A 6 18.51 12.80 51.17
CA LEU A 6 19.72 12.96 50.35
C LEU A 6 19.82 14.37 49.78
N GLU A 7 19.21 15.34 50.48
CA GLU A 7 19.19 16.74 50.08
C GLU A 7 20.59 17.37 50.21
N HIS A 8 20.89 18.41 49.43
CA HIS A 8 22.15 19.14 49.50
C HIS A 8 23.40 18.27 49.26
N ASN A 9 23.32 17.39 48.26
CA ASN A 9 24.44 16.57 47.81
C ASN A 9 24.84 16.93 46.36
N SER A 10 25.75 16.15 45.77
CA SER A 10 26.21 16.31 44.39
C SER A 10 25.75 15.16 43.48
N LEU A 11 24.56 14.60 43.75
CA LEU A 11 24.01 13.52 42.93
C LEU A 11 23.66 14.06 41.54
N THR A 12 24.06 13.34 40.49
CA THR A 12 23.91 13.77 39.09
C THR A 12 22.87 12.97 38.32
N GLU A 13 22.51 11.78 38.79
CA GLU A 13 21.57 10.89 38.12
C GLU A 13 20.93 9.88 39.07
N VAL A 14 19.77 9.36 38.68
CA VAL A 14 19.13 8.20 39.32
C VAL A 14 19.19 7.02 38.36
N ASN A 15 19.79 5.90 38.80
CA ASN A 15 19.95 4.69 38.00
C ASN A 15 19.47 3.43 38.75
N SER A 16 19.34 2.31 38.03
CA SER A 16 18.73 1.06 38.55
C SER A 16 19.46 0.43 39.73
N GLY A 17 20.69 0.87 40.04
CA GLY A 17 21.45 0.44 41.22
C GLY A 17 21.45 1.42 42.39
N SER A 18 21.10 2.70 42.17
CA SER A 18 21.27 3.78 43.15
C SER A 18 20.54 3.55 44.48
N LEU A 19 19.42 2.84 44.45
CA LEU A 19 18.51 2.63 45.60
C LEU A 19 18.26 1.14 45.86
N TYR A 20 19.22 0.28 45.51
CA TYR A 20 19.11 -1.17 45.67
C TYR A 20 18.72 -1.56 47.11
N GLY A 21 17.72 -2.43 47.24
CA GLY A 21 17.28 -2.97 48.53
C GLY A 21 16.32 -2.07 49.34
N LEU A 22 16.04 -0.84 48.90
CA LEU A 22 15.15 0.10 49.62
C LEU A 22 13.64 -0.17 49.42
N ARG A 23 13.24 -1.46 49.48
CA ARG A 23 11.87 -1.94 49.17
C ARG A 23 10.76 -1.45 50.11
N SER A 24 11.12 -0.87 51.25
CA SER A 24 10.18 -0.32 52.23
C SER A 24 10.14 1.20 52.27
N LEU A 25 10.89 1.87 51.39
CA LEU A 25 10.97 3.33 51.34
C LEU A 25 9.62 3.92 50.93
N GLN A 26 9.18 4.93 51.67
CA GLN A 26 7.92 5.66 51.48
C GLN A 26 8.15 7.13 51.15
N GLN A 27 9.22 7.74 51.67
CA GLN A 27 9.56 9.14 51.42
C GLN A 27 11.02 9.27 51.02
N LEU A 28 11.28 10.03 49.96
CA LEU A 28 12.60 10.27 49.42
C LEU A 28 12.78 11.75 49.07
N TYR A 29 13.74 12.38 49.73
CA TYR A 29 14.08 13.78 49.53
C TYR A 29 15.43 13.89 48.82
N LEU A 30 15.42 14.38 47.59
CA LEU A 30 16.58 14.56 46.70
C LEU A 30 16.78 16.03 46.30
N SER A 31 16.21 16.96 47.06
CA SER A 31 16.27 18.39 46.79
C SER A 31 17.70 18.93 46.77
N ASN A 32 17.97 19.99 46.00
CA ASN A 32 19.26 20.68 45.99
C ASN A 32 20.42 19.73 45.65
N ASN A 33 20.30 19.03 44.53
CA ASN A 33 21.35 18.19 43.94
C ASN A 33 21.68 18.69 42.53
N SER A 34 22.40 17.89 41.73
CA SER A 34 22.71 18.18 40.32
C SER A 34 22.09 17.15 39.38
N ILE A 35 20.96 16.55 39.76
CA ILE A 35 20.33 15.46 39.02
C ILE A 35 19.82 16.00 37.69
N SER A 36 20.40 15.52 36.59
CA SER A 36 20.00 15.91 35.23
C SER A 36 19.30 14.80 34.47
N LYS A 37 19.37 13.54 34.97
CA LYS A 37 18.79 12.39 34.29
C LYS A 37 18.21 11.35 35.26
N ILE A 38 17.03 10.84 34.91
CA ILE A 38 16.39 9.67 35.52
C ILE A 38 16.45 8.54 34.49
N ARG A 39 17.22 7.49 34.75
CA ARG A 39 17.32 6.34 33.83
C ARG A 39 16.16 5.36 34.03
N SER A 40 15.85 4.60 32.98
CA SER A 40 14.85 3.53 33.05
C SER A 40 15.19 2.53 34.17
N GLY A 41 14.16 2.11 34.91
CA GLY A 41 14.32 1.22 36.07
C GLY A 41 15.02 1.85 37.28
N GLY A 42 15.30 3.17 37.27
CA GLY A 42 15.92 3.89 38.38
C GLY A 42 15.15 3.81 39.70
N TRP A 43 13.85 3.51 39.62
CA TRP A 43 12.96 3.41 40.77
C TRP A 43 12.46 1.99 41.04
N SER A 44 13.01 0.98 40.35
CA SER A 44 12.55 -0.42 40.39
C SER A 44 12.49 -1.01 41.81
N PHE A 45 13.33 -0.56 42.73
CA PHE A 45 13.35 -0.99 44.13
C PHE A 45 12.47 -0.16 45.07
N CYS A 46 11.86 0.93 44.60
CA CYS A 46 11.15 1.93 45.39
C CYS A 46 9.62 1.93 45.13
N GLN A 47 9.03 0.77 44.81
CA GLN A 47 7.61 0.65 44.45
C GLN A 47 6.60 1.06 45.54
N LYS A 48 7.05 1.18 46.80
CA LYS A 48 6.23 1.65 47.94
C LYS A 48 6.35 3.16 48.20
N LEU A 49 7.11 3.87 47.38
CA LEU A 49 7.33 5.30 47.54
C LEU A 49 6.01 6.07 47.37
N GLN A 50 5.73 6.96 48.31
CA GLN A 50 4.54 7.80 48.37
C GLN A 50 4.89 9.27 48.11
N GLU A 51 6.05 9.73 48.61
CA GLU A 51 6.53 11.09 48.40
C GLU A 51 7.92 11.11 47.79
N LEU A 52 8.06 11.84 46.69
CA LEU A 52 9.31 12.06 45.99
C LEU A 52 9.51 13.56 45.78
N VAL A 53 10.59 14.10 46.35
CA VAL A 53 10.97 15.50 46.18
C VAL A 53 12.28 15.56 45.40
N LEU A 54 12.20 16.10 44.19
CA LEU A 54 13.30 16.30 43.24
C LEU A 54 13.49 17.80 42.90
N SER A 55 12.96 18.68 43.74
CA SER A 55 13.05 20.13 43.52
C SER A 55 14.50 20.64 43.56
N SER A 56 14.79 21.74 42.88
CA SER A 56 16.15 22.33 42.83
C SER A 56 17.19 21.34 42.31
N ASN A 57 16.98 20.85 41.09
CA ASN A 57 17.88 19.96 40.35
C ASN A 57 18.07 20.48 38.91
N ASN A 58 18.68 19.68 38.02
CA ASN A 58 19.00 20.08 36.65
C ASN A 58 18.25 19.25 35.59
N LEU A 59 17.04 18.79 35.92
CA LEU A 59 16.20 18.01 34.99
C LEU A 59 15.73 18.92 33.85
N THR A 60 15.87 18.47 32.61
CA THR A 60 15.46 19.23 31.41
C THR A 60 14.23 18.66 30.71
N ARG A 61 13.93 17.38 30.96
CA ARG A 61 12.81 16.65 30.33
C ARG A 61 12.27 15.56 31.24
N LEU A 62 11.00 15.21 31.04
CA LEU A 62 10.36 14.01 31.59
C LEU A 62 9.94 13.11 30.44
N ASP A 63 10.59 11.95 30.35
CA ASP A 63 10.38 10.97 29.28
C ASP A 63 9.37 9.90 29.69
N GLU A 64 8.77 9.27 28.68
CA GLU A 64 7.95 8.07 28.85
C GLU A 64 8.73 7.01 29.63
N GLY A 65 8.09 6.42 30.65
CA GLY A 65 8.68 5.35 31.46
C GLY A 65 9.66 5.82 32.54
N SER A 66 10.09 7.08 32.56
CA SER A 66 11.05 7.59 33.56
C SER A 66 10.54 7.50 35.01
N LEU A 67 9.22 7.49 35.20
CA LEU A 67 8.55 7.41 36.50
C LEU A 67 7.63 6.17 36.65
N ALA A 68 7.62 5.24 35.68
CA ALA A 68 6.59 4.20 35.58
C ALA A 68 6.56 3.21 36.78
N ASP A 69 7.69 2.99 37.46
CA ASP A 69 7.78 2.08 38.61
C ASP A 69 7.14 2.65 39.90
N LEU A 70 6.74 3.93 39.90
CA LEU A 70 6.30 4.67 41.08
C LEU A 70 4.75 4.66 41.26
N GLY A 71 4.10 3.53 41.02
CA GLY A 71 2.62 3.42 41.09
C GLY A 71 1.98 3.66 42.46
N SER A 72 2.77 3.75 43.53
CA SER A 72 2.31 4.12 44.88
C SER A 72 2.40 5.61 45.19
N LEU A 73 3.00 6.41 44.30
CA LEU A 73 3.33 7.80 44.55
C LEU A 73 2.07 8.66 44.66
N THR A 74 2.03 9.50 45.70
CA THR A 74 0.93 10.45 45.97
C THR A 74 1.39 11.90 45.86
N ILE A 75 2.67 12.18 46.09
CA ILE A 75 3.25 13.53 46.03
C ILE A 75 4.53 13.49 45.19
N LEU A 76 4.59 14.32 44.16
CA LEU A 76 5.76 14.54 43.32
C LEU A 76 6.06 16.03 43.22
N ARG A 77 7.26 16.43 43.66
CA ARG A 77 7.75 17.80 43.54
C ARG A 77 8.97 17.87 42.64
N LEU A 78 8.85 18.67 41.59
CA LEU A 78 9.85 18.88 40.53
C LEU A 78 10.12 20.37 40.31
N SER A 79 9.72 21.22 41.25
CA SER A 79 9.89 22.67 41.13
C SER A 79 11.36 23.09 41.07
N HIS A 80 11.67 24.22 40.44
CA HIS A 80 13.03 24.74 40.29
C HIS A 80 13.97 23.73 39.58
N ASN A 81 13.54 23.25 38.42
CA ASN A 81 14.38 22.51 37.46
C ASN A 81 14.40 23.31 36.13
N SER A 82 14.93 22.71 35.06
CA SER A 82 14.94 23.29 33.71
C SER A 82 14.03 22.50 32.76
N ILE A 83 12.94 21.91 33.27
CA ILE A 83 12.06 21.05 32.47
C ILE A 83 11.37 21.88 31.40
N ASN A 84 11.68 21.63 30.13
CA ASN A 84 11.05 22.29 28.99
C ASN A 84 10.12 21.36 28.20
N LEU A 85 10.29 20.05 28.33
CA LEU A 85 9.53 19.02 27.63
C LEU A 85 9.03 17.94 28.61
N ILE A 86 7.73 17.70 28.58
CA ILE A 86 7.08 16.52 29.16
C ILE A 86 6.47 15.76 27.98
N THR A 87 6.92 14.53 27.75
CA THR A 87 6.40 13.70 26.65
C THR A 87 4.97 13.23 26.96
N GLU A 88 4.25 12.82 25.92
CA GLU A 88 3.00 12.07 26.11
C GLU A 88 3.27 10.85 27.01
N GLU A 89 2.33 10.53 27.91
CA GLU A 89 2.45 9.39 28.82
C GLU A 89 3.64 9.43 29.80
N ALA A 90 4.32 10.57 29.99
CA ALA A 90 5.44 10.70 30.95
C ALA A 90 5.06 10.32 32.40
N PHE A 91 3.78 10.49 32.77
CA PHE A 91 3.23 10.16 34.07
C PHE A 91 2.44 8.85 34.11
N LYS A 92 2.53 8.04 33.05
CA LYS A 92 1.85 6.74 32.97
C LYS A 92 2.26 5.86 34.14
N GLY A 93 1.26 5.25 34.79
CA GLY A 93 1.43 4.41 35.97
C GLY A 93 1.27 5.16 37.30
N LEU A 94 1.27 6.50 37.32
CA LEU A 94 1.11 7.31 38.54
C LEU A 94 -0.35 7.55 38.94
N GLN A 95 -1.19 6.51 38.89
CA GLN A 95 -2.64 6.63 39.09
C GLN A 95 -3.06 7.12 40.49
N LYS A 96 -2.18 7.00 41.49
CA LYS A 96 -2.41 7.45 42.87
C LYS A 96 -1.90 8.86 43.15
N LEU A 97 -1.26 9.51 42.18
CA LEU A 97 -0.67 10.83 42.37
C LEU A 97 -1.77 11.85 42.67
N ARG A 98 -1.59 12.62 43.74
CA ARG A 98 -2.53 13.65 44.21
C ARG A 98 -1.96 15.06 44.06
N ILE A 99 -0.65 15.21 44.24
CA ILE A 99 0.03 16.50 44.18
C ILE A 99 1.18 16.41 43.18
N LEU A 100 1.16 17.30 42.19
CA LEU A 100 2.23 17.51 41.23
C LEU A 100 2.62 18.99 41.21
N GLU A 101 3.87 19.27 41.59
CA GLU A 101 4.42 20.62 41.60
C GLU A 101 5.57 20.71 40.58
N LEU A 102 5.38 21.58 39.57
CA LEU A 102 6.28 21.81 38.43
C LEU A 102 6.65 23.30 38.34
N ASP A 103 6.64 24.01 39.46
CA ASP A 103 6.83 25.46 39.51
C ASP A 103 8.26 25.85 39.10
N HIS A 104 8.43 27.02 38.51
CA HIS A 104 9.74 27.56 38.10
C HIS A 104 10.56 26.56 37.26
N ASN A 105 9.95 26.11 36.16
CA ASN A 105 10.59 25.32 35.11
C ASN A 105 10.54 26.09 33.78
N GLU A 106 10.84 25.43 32.66
CA GLU A 106 10.86 26.00 31.31
C GLU A 106 9.71 25.50 30.43
N ILE A 107 8.62 25.00 31.05
CA ILE A 107 7.51 24.35 30.34
C ILE A 107 6.80 25.37 29.44
N SER A 108 6.66 25.04 28.16
CA SER A 108 5.90 25.81 27.17
C SER A 108 5.15 24.88 26.21
N GLY A 109 5.85 24.28 25.24
CA GLY A 109 5.28 23.45 24.17
C GLY A 109 4.37 22.31 24.64
N THR A 110 4.65 21.69 25.79
CA THR A 110 3.79 20.66 26.40
C THR A 110 2.35 21.12 26.60
N ILE A 111 2.14 22.39 26.98
CA ILE A 111 0.81 22.95 27.25
C ILE A 111 0.23 23.61 26.00
N GLU A 112 1.09 24.02 25.06
CA GLU A 112 0.71 24.76 23.85
C GLU A 112 0.33 23.86 22.66
N ASP A 113 0.76 22.60 22.66
CA ASP A 113 0.70 21.73 21.47
C ASP A 113 0.42 20.24 21.77
N THR A 114 0.75 19.77 22.97
CA THR A 114 0.57 18.35 23.33
C THR A 114 -0.81 18.12 23.95
N HIS A 115 -1.50 17.08 23.50
CA HIS A 115 -2.78 16.69 24.07
C HIS A 115 -2.54 15.53 25.04
N GLY A 116 -2.85 15.74 26.32
CA GLY A 116 -2.80 14.67 27.29
C GLY A 116 -1.41 14.35 27.86
N ALA A 117 -0.51 15.33 27.97
CA ALA A 117 0.74 15.17 28.73
C ALA A 117 0.49 14.71 30.18
N PHE A 118 -0.70 14.99 30.73
CA PHE A 118 -1.14 14.59 32.07
C PHE A 118 -2.15 13.43 32.07
N ARG A 119 -2.30 12.70 30.96
CA ARG A 119 -3.18 11.52 30.92
C ARG A 119 -2.69 10.46 31.91
N GLY A 120 -3.65 9.74 32.50
CA GLY A 120 -3.41 8.72 33.52
C GLY A 120 -3.25 9.26 34.94
N LEU A 121 -3.29 10.58 35.14
CA LEU A 121 -3.29 11.23 36.46
C LEU A 121 -4.71 11.40 37.01
N ASP A 122 -5.49 10.31 37.03
CA ASP A 122 -6.93 10.32 37.32
C ASP A 122 -7.28 10.77 38.75
N SER A 123 -6.34 10.61 39.69
CA SER A 123 -6.50 10.99 41.11
C SER A 123 -5.89 12.35 41.45
N LEU A 124 -5.34 13.09 40.48
CA LEU A 124 -4.60 14.31 40.75
C LEU A 124 -5.54 15.40 41.26
N ASN A 125 -5.21 15.93 42.43
CA ASN A 125 -5.99 16.93 43.13
C ASN A 125 -5.38 18.34 42.96
N LYS A 126 -4.05 18.44 43.00
CA LYS A 126 -3.31 19.70 42.87
C LYS A 126 -2.25 19.61 41.77
N LEU A 127 -2.32 20.55 40.84
CA LEU A 127 -1.31 20.78 39.81
C LEU A 127 -0.84 22.23 39.89
N SER A 128 0.47 22.42 40.06
CA SER A 128 1.09 23.74 40.04
C SER A 128 2.11 23.82 38.91
N LEU A 129 1.94 24.82 38.04
CA LEU A 129 2.77 25.18 36.89
C LEU A 129 3.21 26.65 37.01
N PHE A 130 3.30 27.18 38.23
CA PHE A 130 3.60 28.59 38.47
C PHE A 130 4.99 28.96 37.95
N GLY A 131 5.14 30.12 37.32
CA GLY A 131 6.46 30.62 36.91
C GLY A 131 7.14 29.82 35.79
N ASN A 132 6.36 29.24 34.87
CA ASN A 132 6.86 28.55 33.68
C ASN A 132 6.90 29.51 32.45
N LYS A 133 7.05 28.95 31.24
CA LYS A 133 7.14 29.70 29.98
C LYS A 133 5.90 29.51 29.10
N ILE A 134 4.75 29.19 29.68
CA ILE A 134 3.51 28.91 28.97
C ILE A 134 2.97 30.22 28.38
N LYS A 135 2.92 30.33 27.05
CA LYS A 135 2.34 31.49 26.34
C LYS A 135 0.94 31.22 25.86
N SER A 136 0.58 29.97 25.59
CA SER A 136 -0.77 29.58 25.18
C SER A 136 -1.19 28.28 25.88
N VAL A 137 -2.50 28.05 25.99
CA VAL A 137 -3.04 26.77 26.43
C VAL A 137 -3.86 26.17 25.29
N ALA A 138 -3.44 25.01 24.79
CA ALA A 138 -4.15 24.29 23.75
C ALA A 138 -5.49 23.74 24.25
N ARG A 139 -6.40 23.48 23.30
CA ARG A 139 -7.60 22.68 23.55
C ARG A 139 -7.20 21.35 24.18
N ASN A 140 -7.90 20.93 25.24
CA ASN A 140 -7.65 19.66 25.94
C ASN A 140 -6.21 19.48 26.48
N ALA A 141 -5.42 20.56 26.65
CA ALA A 141 -4.06 20.50 27.20
C ALA A 141 -4.00 19.77 28.56
N PHE A 142 -5.10 19.84 29.33
CA PHE A 142 -5.26 19.23 30.64
C PHE A 142 -6.22 18.02 30.66
N SER A 143 -6.41 17.35 29.52
CA SER A 143 -7.21 16.12 29.45
C SER A 143 -6.64 15.04 30.38
N GLY A 144 -7.53 14.31 31.05
CA GLY A 144 -7.21 13.33 32.10
C GLY A 144 -7.31 13.90 33.53
N LEU A 145 -7.42 15.21 33.72
CA LEU A 145 -7.43 15.85 35.05
C LEU A 145 -8.84 16.09 35.61
N GLY A 146 -9.71 15.07 35.55
CA GLY A 146 -11.10 15.17 35.97
C GLY A 146 -11.33 15.41 37.48
N ALA A 147 -10.41 14.92 38.31
CA ALA A 147 -10.44 15.05 39.78
C ALA A 147 -9.73 16.30 40.32
N LEU A 148 -9.19 17.15 39.43
CA LEU A 148 -8.36 18.29 39.82
C LEU A 148 -9.19 19.35 40.55
N GLU A 149 -8.73 19.75 41.74
CA GLU A 149 -9.36 20.77 42.57
C GLU A 149 -8.56 22.08 42.59
N HIS A 150 -7.23 22.02 42.43
CA HIS A 150 -6.35 23.18 42.49
C HIS A 150 -5.45 23.23 41.25
N LEU A 151 -5.60 24.29 40.45
CA LEU A 151 -4.75 24.57 39.29
C LEU A 151 -4.06 25.92 39.44
N ASN A 152 -2.73 25.93 39.40
CA ASN A 152 -1.95 27.15 39.43
C ASN A 152 -1.17 27.36 38.12
N LEU A 153 -1.60 28.35 37.34
CA LEU A 153 -0.97 28.83 36.10
C LEU A 153 -0.38 30.24 36.27
N GLY A 154 -0.26 30.74 37.50
CA GLY A 154 0.23 32.09 37.77
C GLY A 154 1.65 32.31 37.25
N SER A 155 1.99 33.57 36.94
CA SER A 155 3.31 33.96 36.47
C SER A 155 3.79 33.23 35.20
N ASN A 156 2.83 32.83 34.35
CA ASN A 156 3.08 32.43 32.96
C ASN A 156 2.58 33.58 32.08
N ALA A 157 3.43 34.12 31.20
CA ALA A 157 3.09 35.24 30.32
C ALA A 157 2.09 34.84 29.20
N MET A 158 0.94 34.29 29.61
CA MET A 158 -0.07 33.69 28.76
C MET A 158 -0.80 34.74 27.94
N ARG A 159 -0.98 34.46 26.66
CA ARG A 159 -1.62 35.33 25.69
C ARG A 159 -2.95 34.77 25.20
N SER A 160 -3.10 33.45 25.17
CA SER A 160 -4.38 32.83 24.80
C SER A 160 -4.64 31.53 25.55
N ILE A 161 -5.91 31.22 25.77
CA ILE A 161 -6.39 29.94 26.29
C ILE A 161 -7.52 29.51 25.36
N GLN A 162 -7.32 28.42 24.62
CA GLN A 162 -8.31 27.94 23.66
C GLN A 162 -9.57 27.43 24.38
N GLU A 163 -10.69 27.48 23.67
CA GLU A 163 -11.94 26.88 24.14
C GLU A 163 -11.75 25.38 24.42
N GLU A 164 -12.44 24.90 25.47
CA GLU A 164 -12.35 23.54 26.01
C GLU A 164 -11.04 23.18 26.73
N ALA A 165 -10.06 24.09 26.85
CA ALA A 165 -8.83 23.84 27.61
C ALA A 165 -9.08 23.33 29.05
N PHE A 166 -10.18 23.77 29.69
CA PHE A 166 -10.59 23.37 31.05
C PHE A 166 -11.87 22.52 31.09
N ALA A 167 -12.30 21.93 29.97
CA ALA A 167 -13.60 21.25 29.87
C ALA A 167 -13.77 20.07 30.85
N GLU A 168 -12.71 19.29 31.07
CA GLU A 168 -12.74 18.10 31.94
C GLU A 168 -12.63 18.40 33.43
N MET A 169 -12.21 19.61 33.83
CA MET A 169 -11.96 20.01 35.22
C MET A 169 -13.25 20.29 35.99
N LYS A 170 -14.07 19.26 36.18
CA LYS A 170 -15.40 19.38 36.82
C LYS A 170 -15.30 19.69 38.31
N MET A 171 -14.23 19.25 38.97
CA MET A 171 -14.01 19.37 40.42
C MET A 171 -13.21 20.61 40.84
N LEU A 172 -12.87 21.51 39.91
CA LEU A 172 -11.97 22.64 40.19
C LEU A 172 -12.57 23.60 41.21
N LYS A 173 -11.83 23.86 42.29
CA LYS A 173 -12.17 24.76 43.40
C LYS A 173 -11.30 26.01 43.44
N GLU A 174 -10.05 25.91 42.99
CA GLU A 174 -9.11 27.02 42.95
C GLU A 174 -8.40 27.09 41.60
N LEU A 175 -8.38 28.30 41.03
CA LEU A 175 -7.69 28.61 39.79
C LEU A 175 -6.85 29.87 39.98
N TYR A 176 -5.55 29.76 39.76
CA TYR A 176 -4.63 30.90 39.77
C TYR A 176 -4.22 31.20 38.33
N ILE A 177 -4.59 32.37 37.84
CA ILE A 177 -4.16 32.91 36.54
C ILE A 177 -3.70 34.33 36.78
N HIS A 178 -2.48 34.66 36.38
CA HIS A 178 -2.00 36.04 36.38
C HIS A 178 -1.32 36.33 35.04
N SER A 179 -1.97 37.14 34.21
CA SER A 179 -1.41 37.62 32.95
C SER A 179 -1.99 38.97 32.57
N GLU A 180 -1.13 39.83 32.03
CA GLU A 180 -1.47 41.15 31.49
C GLU A 180 -1.37 41.20 29.96
N SER A 181 -1.21 40.03 29.33
CA SER A 181 -0.88 39.91 27.91
C SER A 181 -1.94 39.18 27.09
N PHE A 182 -3.18 39.07 27.58
CA PHE A 182 -4.22 38.30 26.89
C PHE A 182 -4.69 38.96 25.59
N LEU A 183 -4.82 38.13 24.57
CA LEU A 183 -5.56 38.40 23.34
C LEU A 183 -7.05 38.19 23.65
N CYS A 184 -7.78 39.28 23.84
CA CYS A 184 -9.22 39.26 24.12
C CYS A 184 -10.03 39.19 22.83
N ASP A 185 -9.76 38.16 22.03
CA ASP A 185 -10.45 37.84 20.79
C ASP A 185 -11.65 36.89 21.04
N CYS A 186 -12.32 36.48 19.97
CA CYS A 186 -13.47 35.57 20.10
C CYS A 186 -13.10 34.19 20.69
N HIS A 187 -11.84 33.76 20.63
CA HIS A 187 -11.40 32.48 21.20
C HIS A 187 -11.25 32.53 22.72
N LEU A 188 -11.02 33.71 23.31
CA LEU A 188 -10.99 33.88 24.78
C LEU A 188 -12.36 34.20 25.40
N LYS A 189 -13.37 34.49 24.57
CA LYS A 189 -14.72 34.94 24.97
C LYS A 189 -15.41 34.08 26.04
N TRP A 190 -15.13 32.77 26.06
CA TRP A 190 -15.72 31.82 27.00
C TRP A 190 -15.17 31.94 28.43
N LEU A 191 -13.92 32.40 28.59
CA LEU A 191 -13.19 32.34 29.85
C LEU A 191 -13.84 33.17 30.97
N PRO A 192 -14.24 34.45 30.75
CA PRO A 192 -14.84 35.25 31.81
C PRO A 192 -16.12 34.65 32.40
N SER A 193 -17.03 34.15 31.55
CA SER A 193 -18.29 33.55 31.98
C SER A 193 -18.06 32.20 32.65
N TRP A 194 -17.14 31.39 32.13
CA TRP A 194 -16.76 30.11 32.74
C TRP A 194 -16.20 30.28 34.15
N VAL A 195 -15.26 31.22 34.36
CA VAL A 195 -14.68 31.50 35.68
C VAL A 195 -15.73 32.05 36.65
N THR A 196 -16.58 32.96 36.17
CA THR A 196 -17.61 33.62 37.00
C THR A 196 -18.68 32.62 37.46
N SER A 197 -19.20 31.79 36.55
CA SER A 197 -20.22 30.78 36.86
C SER A 197 -19.77 29.75 37.91
N ARG A 198 -18.45 29.51 37.98
CA ARG A 198 -17.81 28.60 38.94
C ARG A 198 -17.28 29.28 40.20
N LYS A 199 -17.46 30.60 40.34
CA LYS A 199 -16.97 31.40 41.49
C LYS A 199 -15.44 31.32 41.70
N LEU A 200 -14.67 31.20 40.62
CA LEU A 200 -13.20 31.03 40.65
C LEU A 200 -12.41 32.35 40.53
N GLN A 201 -13.06 33.50 40.74
CA GLN A 201 -12.49 34.81 40.38
C GLN A 201 -11.40 35.31 41.34
N SER A 202 -11.37 34.84 42.59
CA SER A 202 -10.54 35.40 43.68
C SER A 202 -9.05 35.50 43.34
N ASN A 203 -8.55 34.53 42.56
CA ASN A 203 -7.14 34.38 42.22
C ASN A 203 -6.85 34.56 40.71
N VAL A 204 -7.80 35.11 39.96
CA VAL A 204 -7.66 35.35 38.51
C VAL A 204 -7.47 36.84 38.24
N LYS A 205 -6.24 37.22 37.88
CA LYS A 205 -5.86 38.55 37.41
C LYS A 205 -5.52 38.48 35.93
N ALA A 206 -6.49 38.79 35.07
CA ALA A 206 -6.37 38.69 33.62
C ALA A 206 -6.73 40.02 32.95
N LEU A 207 -5.76 40.65 32.29
CA LEU A 207 -5.94 41.90 31.54
C LEU A 207 -5.78 41.67 30.03
N CYS A 208 -6.58 42.39 29.24
CA CYS A 208 -6.46 42.41 27.79
C CYS A 208 -5.27 43.26 27.37
N ALA A 209 -4.40 42.70 26.52
CA ALA A 209 -3.37 43.45 25.80
C ALA A 209 -3.80 43.83 24.38
N HIS A 210 -4.74 43.07 23.80
CA HIS A 210 -5.30 43.27 22.46
C HIS A 210 -6.79 42.90 22.44
N PRO A 211 -7.66 43.54 21.63
CA PRO A 211 -7.39 44.71 20.79
C PRO A 211 -7.20 46.00 21.58
N GLU A 212 -6.60 47.01 20.94
CA GLU A 212 -6.26 48.32 21.54
C GLU A 212 -7.46 48.99 22.24
N SER A 213 -8.67 48.82 21.71
CA SER A 213 -9.91 49.39 22.25
C SER A 213 -10.28 48.93 23.68
N ILE A 214 -9.78 47.77 24.10
CA ILE A 214 -10.00 47.18 25.43
C ILE A 214 -8.71 46.88 26.18
N GLN A 215 -7.58 47.45 25.73
CA GLN A 215 -6.29 47.28 26.38
C GLN A 215 -6.32 47.70 27.85
N ASN A 216 -5.59 46.97 28.69
CA ASN A 216 -5.50 47.13 30.16
C ASN A 216 -6.81 46.94 30.92
N LYS A 217 -7.91 46.55 30.26
CA LYS A 217 -9.17 46.21 30.94
C LYS A 217 -9.13 44.77 31.41
N SER A 218 -9.74 44.53 32.58
CA SER A 218 -9.95 43.17 33.08
C SER A 218 -10.92 42.42 32.20
N ILE A 219 -10.65 41.14 31.91
CA ILE A 219 -11.53 40.29 31.10
C ILE A 219 -12.95 40.17 31.69
N PHE A 220 -13.12 40.41 32.99
CA PHE A 220 -14.42 40.39 33.68
C PHE A 220 -15.20 41.69 33.54
N SER A 221 -14.51 42.80 33.22
CA SER A 221 -15.13 44.11 33.01
C SER A 221 -15.55 44.36 31.56
N VAL A 222 -15.05 43.54 30.63
CA VAL A 222 -15.30 43.68 29.20
C VAL A 222 -16.57 42.91 28.81
N PRO A 223 -17.54 43.55 28.11
CA PRO A 223 -18.72 42.86 27.60
C PRO A 223 -18.36 41.77 26.58
N ALA A 224 -19.07 40.64 26.60
CA ALA A 224 -18.82 39.51 25.70
C ALA A 224 -18.85 39.85 24.19
N ARG A 225 -19.56 40.91 23.80
CA ARG A 225 -19.62 41.41 22.40
C ARG A 225 -18.33 42.07 21.92
N SER A 226 -17.44 42.46 22.84
CA SER A 226 -16.16 43.10 22.52
C SER A 226 -15.05 42.10 22.20
N PHE A 227 -15.28 40.80 22.45
CA PHE A 227 -14.40 39.71 22.08
C PHE A 227 -14.72 39.26 20.63
N VAL A 228 -14.08 39.89 19.66
CA VAL A 228 -14.30 39.67 18.21
C VAL A 228 -13.07 39.04 17.56
N CYS A 229 -13.24 38.46 16.36
CA CYS A 229 -12.16 37.84 15.58
C CYS A 229 -11.88 38.60 14.27
N ASP A 230 -12.15 39.91 14.27
CA ASP A 230 -11.92 40.78 13.11
C ASP A 230 -10.43 41.09 12.90
N ASP A 231 -9.62 40.92 13.96
CA ASP A 231 -8.18 41.19 13.98
C ASP A 231 -7.47 40.06 14.72
N LEU A 232 -6.72 39.23 13.98
CA LEU A 232 -6.01 38.04 14.49
C LEU A 232 -4.48 38.26 14.43
N PRO A 233 -3.91 38.98 15.42
CA PRO A 233 -2.51 39.36 15.39
C PRO A 233 -1.57 38.18 15.70
N LYS A 234 -2.06 37.10 16.32
CA LYS A 234 -1.31 35.85 16.48
C LYS A 234 -1.24 35.11 15.14
N PRO A 235 -0.11 34.44 14.78
CA PRO A 235 -0.01 33.73 13.51
C PRO A 235 -1.07 32.64 13.41
N HIS A 236 -1.80 32.59 12.31
CA HIS A 236 -2.73 31.50 12.00
C HIS A 236 -2.19 30.70 10.83
N ILE A 237 -2.12 29.37 10.98
CA ILE A 237 -1.60 28.49 9.93
C ILE A 237 -2.68 28.34 8.86
N THR A 238 -2.30 28.64 7.63
CA THR A 238 -3.15 28.54 6.43
C THR A 238 -2.84 27.29 5.62
N VAL A 239 -1.59 26.82 5.65
CA VAL A 239 -1.16 25.57 5.01
C VAL A 239 -0.37 24.75 6.01
N HIS A 240 -0.85 23.54 6.22
CA HIS A 240 -0.30 22.55 7.12
C HIS A 240 0.65 21.60 6.34
N PRO A 241 1.78 21.15 6.92
CA PRO A 241 2.61 20.11 6.31
C PRO A 241 1.84 18.80 6.19
N GLU A 242 2.05 18.09 5.09
CA GLU A 242 1.38 16.83 4.78
C GLU A 242 2.28 15.64 5.07
N LYS A 243 1.70 14.52 5.51
CA LYS A 243 2.42 13.25 5.66
C LYS A 243 2.99 12.83 4.31
N THR A 244 4.25 12.39 4.29
CA THR A 244 4.93 12.01 3.05
C THR A 244 5.80 10.77 3.21
N MET A 245 6.19 10.19 2.07
CA MET A 245 7.10 9.06 1.98
C MET A 245 8.32 9.47 1.14
N ALA A 246 9.51 9.13 1.63
CA ALA A 246 10.75 9.36 0.91
C ALA A 246 11.45 8.04 0.60
N VAL A 247 12.09 7.99 -0.56
CA VAL A 247 13.02 6.91 -0.90
C VAL A 247 14.41 7.30 -0.40
N VAL A 248 15.15 6.37 0.21
CA VAL A 248 16.51 6.61 0.69
C VAL A 248 17.38 7.23 -0.41
N GLY A 249 18.09 8.29 -0.04
CA GLY A 249 18.98 9.06 -0.90
C GLY A 249 18.30 10.09 -1.80
N LYS A 250 16.96 10.22 -1.75
CA LYS A 250 16.23 11.30 -2.43
C LYS A 250 16.05 12.51 -1.52
N ASP A 251 15.81 13.66 -2.13
CA ASP A 251 15.47 14.89 -1.43
C ASP A 251 13.95 14.99 -1.25
N ILE A 252 13.51 15.51 -0.11
CA ILE A 252 12.12 15.84 0.13
C ILE A 252 11.98 17.18 0.87
N ARG A 253 10.76 17.70 0.92
CA ARG A 253 10.45 18.94 1.62
C ARG A 253 9.13 18.89 2.37
N PHE A 254 9.06 19.59 3.48
CA PHE A 254 7.81 19.96 4.15
C PHE A 254 7.55 21.46 3.97
N SER A 255 6.29 21.84 3.81
CA SER A 255 5.88 23.24 3.67
C SER A 255 4.85 23.59 4.73
N CYS A 256 4.97 24.77 5.32
CA CYS A 256 3.98 25.33 6.23
C CYS A 256 3.81 26.82 5.95
N SER A 257 2.56 27.28 5.89
CA SER A 257 2.24 28.70 5.65
C SER A 257 1.39 29.26 6.76
N ALA A 258 1.63 30.52 7.12
CA ALA A 258 0.81 31.26 8.07
C ALA A 258 0.62 32.72 7.66
N ALA A 259 -0.43 33.32 8.18
CA ALA A 259 -0.69 34.74 8.07
C ALA A 259 -0.96 35.35 9.45
N SER A 260 -0.85 36.66 9.53
CA SER A 260 -1.16 37.48 10.71
C SER A 260 -1.71 38.81 10.22
N SER A 261 -2.67 39.37 10.93
CA SER A 261 -3.11 40.75 10.70
C SER A 261 -2.09 41.78 11.19
N SER A 262 -1.16 41.38 12.07
CA SER A 262 -0.09 42.24 12.55
C SER A 262 1.10 42.25 11.60
N SER A 263 1.78 43.39 11.51
CA SER A 263 3.07 43.52 10.82
C SER A 263 4.26 43.00 11.64
N SER A 264 4.00 42.36 12.80
CA SER A 264 5.07 41.84 13.65
C SER A 264 5.84 40.72 12.94
N PRO A 265 7.18 40.72 13.01
CA PRO A 265 7.99 39.72 12.35
C PRO A 265 7.65 38.32 12.89
N MET A 266 7.51 37.36 11.97
CA MET A 266 7.32 35.95 12.28
C MET A 266 8.64 35.20 12.21
N THR A 267 8.83 34.30 13.16
CA THR A 267 9.94 33.36 13.23
C THR A 267 9.40 31.95 12.99
N PHE A 268 10.14 31.15 12.23
CA PHE A 268 9.77 29.80 11.83
C PHE A 268 10.75 28.82 12.44
N VAL A 269 10.24 27.82 13.13
CA VAL A 269 11.03 26.74 13.74
C VAL A 269 10.40 25.42 13.35
N TRP A 270 11.23 24.46 12.94
CA TRP A 270 10.80 23.09 12.70
C TRP A 270 11.27 22.20 13.84
N LYS A 271 10.43 21.23 14.23
CA LYS A 271 10.81 20.17 15.16
C LYS A 271 10.51 18.80 14.57
N LYS A 272 11.31 17.82 14.95
CA LYS A 272 11.14 16.39 14.66
C LYS A 272 11.01 15.64 15.98
N ASP A 273 9.97 14.82 16.12
CA ASP A 273 9.75 13.98 17.31
C ASP A 273 9.82 14.75 18.64
N ASN A 274 9.22 15.95 18.65
CA ASN A 274 9.21 16.93 19.75
C ASN A 274 10.54 17.66 20.04
N GLU A 275 11.59 17.46 19.25
CA GLU A 275 12.88 18.14 19.39
C GLU A 275 13.11 19.18 18.28
N ILE A 276 13.56 20.38 18.65
CA ILE A 276 13.81 21.49 17.72
C ILE A 276 15.00 21.14 16.81
N LEU A 277 14.83 21.35 15.50
CA LEU A 277 15.90 21.19 14.51
C LEU A 277 16.74 22.48 14.46
N HIS A 278 17.83 22.54 15.21
CA HIS A 278 18.67 23.73 15.31
C HIS A 278 19.38 24.14 14.01
N ASN A 279 19.78 23.16 13.19
CA ASN A 279 20.54 23.38 11.94
C ASN A 279 19.74 22.94 10.71
N ALA A 280 18.44 23.21 10.71
CA ALA A 280 17.56 22.85 9.59
C ALA A 280 17.87 23.69 8.34
N GLU A 281 17.92 23.03 7.16
CA GLU A 281 17.95 23.71 5.87
C GLU A 281 16.54 24.22 5.55
N THR A 282 16.30 25.51 5.76
CA THR A 282 14.97 26.12 5.57
C THR A 282 15.02 27.30 4.62
N GLU A 283 14.01 27.44 3.76
CA GLU A 283 13.75 28.65 2.98
C GLU A 283 12.41 29.27 3.39
N ASN A 284 12.37 30.60 3.51
CA ASN A 284 11.18 31.34 3.90
C ASN A 284 10.78 32.32 2.78
N PHE A 285 9.51 32.32 2.42
CA PHE A 285 8.93 33.12 1.36
C PHE A 285 7.76 33.94 1.91
N ALA A 286 7.51 35.11 1.33
CA ALA A 286 6.36 35.95 1.66
C ALA A 286 5.58 36.27 0.38
N ASN A 287 4.30 35.95 0.38
CA ASN A 287 3.39 36.15 -0.75
C ASN A 287 2.18 36.98 -0.29
N MET A 288 1.77 37.95 -1.10
CA MET A 288 0.50 38.66 -0.89
C MET A 288 -0.66 37.82 -1.43
N ARG A 289 -1.73 37.68 -0.64
CA ARG A 289 -2.95 36.99 -1.07
C ARG A 289 -4.06 38.01 -1.31
N GLU A 290 -4.17 38.53 -2.53
CA GLU A 290 -5.12 39.60 -2.90
C GLU A 290 -6.60 39.28 -2.66
N LYS A 291 -6.97 38.00 -2.49
CA LYS A 291 -8.38 37.55 -2.43
C LYS A 291 -9.12 37.86 -1.12
N ASP A 292 -8.43 38.19 -0.03
CA ASP A 292 -9.02 38.46 1.31
C ASP A 292 -8.56 39.82 1.90
N GLY A 293 -8.18 40.77 1.04
CA GLY A 293 -7.42 41.97 1.43
C GLY A 293 -5.91 41.72 1.39
N ASP A 294 -5.10 42.76 1.54
CA ASP A 294 -3.63 42.68 1.47
C ASP A 294 -3.04 41.97 2.71
N VAL A 295 -3.30 40.67 2.85
CA VAL A 295 -2.77 39.84 3.93
C VAL A 295 -1.48 39.18 3.46
N MET A 296 -0.39 39.48 4.17
CA MET A 296 0.91 38.85 3.95
C MET A 296 0.88 37.41 4.47
N VAL A 297 1.05 36.46 3.55
CA VAL A 297 1.19 35.03 3.86
C VAL A 297 2.67 34.66 3.79
N TYR A 298 3.19 34.12 4.88
CA TYR A 298 4.57 33.66 4.95
C TYR A 298 4.59 32.14 4.89
N THR A 299 5.50 31.59 4.09
CA THR A 299 5.68 30.15 3.91
C THR A 299 7.10 29.76 4.27
N THR A 300 7.25 28.74 5.11
CA THR A 300 8.54 28.12 5.41
C THR A 300 8.58 26.73 4.78
N VAL A 301 9.71 26.41 4.14
CA VAL A 301 9.97 25.11 3.52
C VAL A 301 11.18 24.49 4.21
N LEU A 302 11.01 23.33 4.82
CA LEU A 302 12.09 22.51 5.36
C LEU A 302 12.56 21.55 4.28
N TYR A 303 13.84 21.58 3.93
CA TYR A 303 14.48 20.65 3.02
C TYR A 303 15.18 19.54 3.79
N LEU A 304 14.95 18.30 3.36
CA LEU A 304 15.68 17.12 3.82
C LEU A 304 16.40 16.53 2.61
N ARG A 305 17.71 16.74 2.54
CA ARG A 305 18.56 16.28 1.44
C ARG A 305 19.05 14.86 1.70
N ASN A 306 19.15 14.06 0.64
CA ASN A 306 19.76 12.73 0.70
C ASN A 306 19.20 11.89 1.87
N VAL A 307 17.88 11.70 1.90
CA VAL A 307 17.15 11.15 3.06
C VAL A 307 17.71 9.79 3.49
N THR A 308 17.96 9.66 4.79
CA THR A 308 18.31 8.42 5.50
C THR A 308 17.20 8.03 6.50
N PHE A 309 17.28 6.84 7.08
CA PHE A 309 16.35 6.39 8.12
C PHE A 309 16.31 7.29 9.36
N ASP A 310 17.38 8.02 9.68
CA ASP A 310 17.40 8.95 10.83
C ASP A 310 16.40 10.12 10.67
N HIS A 311 16.01 10.41 9.43
CA HIS A 311 15.00 11.43 9.13
C HIS A 311 13.58 10.92 9.36
N GLU A 312 13.35 9.60 9.48
CA GLU A 312 12.02 9.06 9.76
C GLU A 312 11.48 9.61 11.09
N GLY A 313 10.23 10.08 11.12
CA GLY A 313 9.65 10.70 12.31
C GLY A 313 8.48 11.65 12.04
N GLN A 314 8.04 12.34 13.08
CA GLN A 314 6.95 13.31 13.03
C GLN A 314 7.49 14.74 13.00
N TYR A 315 7.23 15.45 11.91
CA TYR A 315 7.65 16.83 11.70
C TYR A 315 6.53 17.81 12.03
N GLN A 316 6.88 18.95 12.61
CA GLN A 316 5.93 19.99 12.94
C GLN A 316 6.56 21.36 12.79
N CYS A 317 5.82 22.31 12.22
CA CYS A 317 6.23 23.70 12.09
C CYS A 317 5.64 24.51 13.25
N ILE A 318 6.46 25.40 13.81
CA ILE A 318 6.11 26.33 14.88
C ILE A 318 6.37 27.74 14.36
N ILE A 319 5.34 28.57 14.40
CA ILE A 319 5.39 29.93 13.89
C ILE A 319 5.10 30.88 15.04
N THR A 320 6.04 31.76 15.33
CA THR A 320 5.98 32.66 16.49
C THR A 320 6.16 34.10 16.06
N ASN A 321 5.28 34.97 16.56
CA ASN A 321 5.52 36.42 16.58
C ASN A 321 5.42 36.93 18.03
N HIS A 322 5.43 38.26 18.20
CA HIS A 322 5.34 38.85 19.53
C HIS A 322 4.03 38.49 20.26
N PHE A 323 2.93 38.20 19.55
CA PHE A 323 1.63 37.83 20.11
C PHE A 323 1.50 36.35 20.50
N GLY A 324 2.42 35.48 20.07
CA GLY A 324 2.46 34.10 20.52
C GLY A 324 2.89 33.12 19.44
N SER A 325 2.81 31.84 19.79
CA SER A 325 3.23 30.71 18.98
C SER A 325 2.03 29.88 18.52
N THR A 326 2.07 29.43 17.27
CA THR A 326 1.09 28.51 16.67
C THR A 326 1.82 27.31 16.10
N TYR A 327 1.20 26.14 16.23
CA TYR A 327 1.77 24.84 15.91
C TYR A 327 0.96 24.21 14.78
N SER A 328 1.65 23.66 13.78
CA SER A 328 1.00 22.91 12.71
C SER A 328 0.48 21.57 13.21
N ASN A 329 -0.27 20.83 12.39
CA ASN A 329 -0.39 19.39 12.56
C ASN A 329 1.00 18.72 12.48
N LYS A 330 1.12 17.52 13.06
CA LYS A 330 2.28 16.65 12.90
C LYS A 330 2.20 15.92 11.56
N ALA A 331 3.24 16.03 10.74
CA ALA A 331 3.38 15.37 9.46
C ALA A 331 4.41 14.24 9.56
N GLY A 332 3.98 13.00 9.36
CA GLY A 332 4.88 11.85 9.38
C GLY A 332 5.73 11.78 8.11
N LEU A 333 7.03 11.50 8.27
CA LEU A 333 7.90 11.01 7.21
C LEU A 333 8.10 9.52 7.40
N THR A 334 7.84 8.71 6.37
CA THR A 334 8.25 7.30 6.32
C THR A 334 9.35 7.13 5.28
N VAL A 335 10.40 6.36 5.60
CA VAL A 335 11.57 6.19 4.72
C VAL A 335 11.60 4.77 4.17
N ASN A 336 11.60 4.66 2.84
CA ASN A 336 11.57 3.38 2.12
C ASN A 336 12.81 3.19 1.26
N VAL A 337 13.15 1.94 0.94
CA VAL A 337 14.22 1.56 0.01
C VAL A 337 13.58 0.88 -1.19
N LEU A 338 13.85 1.39 -2.39
CA LEU A 338 13.39 0.81 -3.64
C LEU A 338 13.87 -0.65 -3.76
N PRO A 339 13.07 -1.57 -4.33
CA PRO A 339 13.52 -2.94 -4.47
C PRO A 339 14.80 -3.02 -5.34
N SER A 340 15.67 -3.99 -5.05
CA SER A 340 16.82 -4.35 -5.90
C SER A 340 16.96 -5.86 -6.00
N PHE A 341 17.17 -6.38 -7.21
CA PHE A 341 17.28 -7.82 -7.43
C PHE A 341 18.56 -8.39 -6.79
N ILE A 342 18.37 -9.44 -5.99
CA ILE A 342 19.44 -10.33 -5.51
C ILE A 342 19.62 -11.48 -6.51
N LYS A 343 18.50 -12.03 -7.00
CA LYS A 343 18.43 -13.07 -8.03
C LYS A 343 17.40 -12.67 -9.09
N THR A 344 17.74 -12.85 -10.35
CA THR A 344 16.83 -12.67 -11.48
C THR A 344 16.65 -14.00 -12.21
N PRO A 345 15.49 -14.21 -12.86
CA PRO A 345 15.32 -15.41 -13.66
C PRO A 345 16.20 -15.38 -14.88
N ARG A 346 16.48 -16.56 -15.39
CA ARG A 346 17.30 -16.79 -16.58
C ARG A 346 16.55 -17.66 -17.56
N ASP A 347 16.86 -17.51 -18.84
CA ASP A 347 16.30 -18.35 -19.88
C ASP A 347 16.61 -19.82 -19.59
N ASN A 348 15.59 -20.66 -19.71
CA ASN A 348 15.65 -22.08 -19.39
C ASN A 348 15.10 -22.90 -20.56
N THR A 349 15.81 -23.98 -20.91
CA THR A 349 15.34 -24.96 -21.88
C THR A 349 15.15 -26.29 -21.18
N ILE A 350 13.90 -26.73 -21.06
CA ILE A 350 13.48 -27.84 -20.19
C ILE A 350 12.68 -28.87 -20.98
N ARG A 351 12.76 -30.15 -20.61
CA ARG A 351 11.97 -31.22 -21.24
C ARG A 351 10.59 -31.34 -20.59
N THR A 352 9.56 -31.66 -21.38
CA THR A 352 8.21 -31.97 -20.85
C THR A 352 8.24 -33.03 -19.75
N GLY A 353 7.34 -32.89 -18.76
CA GLY A 353 7.22 -33.77 -17.59
C GLY A 353 8.30 -33.61 -16.52
N THR A 354 9.27 -32.70 -16.71
CA THR A 354 10.29 -32.38 -15.70
C THR A 354 9.92 -31.13 -14.89
N THR A 355 10.81 -30.66 -14.02
CA THR A 355 10.59 -29.46 -13.19
C THR A 355 11.45 -28.31 -13.70
N ALA A 356 10.84 -27.15 -13.96
CA ALA A 356 11.55 -25.91 -14.30
C ALA A 356 11.79 -25.08 -13.04
N ARG A 357 13.01 -24.55 -12.87
CA ARG A 357 13.39 -23.67 -11.75
C ARG A 357 13.50 -22.22 -12.23
N LEU A 358 12.78 -21.32 -11.58
CA LEU A 358 12.72 -19.87 -11.85
C LEU A 358 13.12 -19.12 -10.58
N GLU A 359 14.34 -18.60 -10.54
CA GLU A 359 14.82 -17.86 -9.38
C GLU A 359 14.40 -16.40 -9.45
N CYS A 360 13.84 -15.86 -8.37
CA CYS A 360 13.63 -14.42 -8.26
C CYS A 360 13.56 -13.98 -6.80
N ALA A 361 14.51 -13.14 -6.41
CA ALA A 361 14.59 -12.60 -5.06
C ALA A 361 15.05 -11.15 -5.13
N ALA A 362 14.48 -10.29 -4.28
CA ALA A 362 14.82 -8.88 -4.20
C ALA A 362 14.94 -8.43 -2.74
N ASN A 363 15.85 -7.51 -2.47
CA ASN A 363 15.87 -6.75 -1.22
C ASN A 363 15.04 -5.48 -1.39
N GLY A 364 14.78 -4.78 -0.28
CA GLY A 364 14.04 -3.52 -0.24
C GLY A 364 13.48 -3.28 1.16
N TYR A 365 13.01 -2.06 1.41
CA TYR A 365 12.31 -1.74 2.66
C TYR A 365 11.07 -0.88 2.38
N PRO A 366 9.86 -1.29 2.82
CA PRO A 366 9.53 -2.61 3.37
C PRO A 366 9.93 -3.76 2.43
N SER A 367 10.05 -4.98 2.95
CA SER A 367 10.41 -6.15 2.14
C SER A 367 9.48 -6.29 0.92
N PRO A 368 10.01 -6.47 -0.30
CA PRO A 368 9.20 -6.50 -1.50
C PRO A 368 8.41 -7.79 -1.63
N GLU A 369 7.19 -7.67 -2.14
CA GLU A 369 6.38 -8.80 -2.60
C GLU A 369 6.81 -9.21 -4.01
N ILE A 370 6.93 -10.52 -4.25
CA ILE A 370 7.33 -11.09 -5.54
C ILE A 370 6.09 -11.61 -6.27
N ALA A 371 5.85 -11.11 -7.48
CA ALA A 371 4.75 -11.53 -8.35
C ALA A 371 5.27 -12.00 -9.71
N TRP A 372 4.60 -13.01 -10.29
CA TRP A 372 4.96 -13.58 -11.59
C TRP A 372 3.86 -13.36 -12.62
N GLN A 373 4.28 -13.14 -13.85
CA GLN A 373 3.44 -13.08 -15.04
C GLN A 373 4.04 -13.96 -16.14
N LYS A 374 3.19 -14.50 -17.01
CA LYS A 374 3.59 -15.18 -18.25
C LYS A 374 2.98 -14.44 -19.43
N ASP A 375 3.82 -14.04 -20.39
CA ASP A 375 3.43 -13.31 -21.60
C ASP A 375 2.57 -12.06 -21.31
N GLY A 376 2.85 -11.39 -20.19
CA GLY A 376 2.12 -10.21 -19.71
C GLY A 376 0.81 -10.49 -18.95
N GLY A 377 0.41 -11.76 -18.81
CA GLY A 377 -0.79 -12.19 -18.09
C GLY A 377 -0.49 -12.89 -16.75
N THR A 378 -1.46 -12.86 -15.83
CA THR A 378 -1.39 -13.59 -14.54
C THR A 378 -2.14 -14.93 -14.57
N ASP A 379 -3.03 -15.15 -15.54
CA ASP A 379 -3.68 -16.44 -15.77
C ASP A 379 -2.89 -17.26 -16.80
N PHE A 380 -2.05 -18.17 -16.30
CA PHE A 380 -1.30 -19.10 -17.13
C PHE A 380 -1.42 -20.54 -16.60
N PRO A 381 -1.20 -21.56 -17.46
CA PRO A 381 -1.52 -22.95 -17.14
C PRO A 381 -0.89 -23.44 -15.82
N ALA A 382 0.41 -23.25 -15.63
CA ALA A 382 1.09 -23.62 -14.39
C ALA A 382 0.50 -22.95 -13.12
N ALA A 383 -0.01 -21.73 -13.19
CA ALA A 383 -0.67 -21.08 -12.06
C ALA A 383 -2.09 -21.64 -11.83
N ARG A 384 -2.90 -21.76 -12.89
CA ARG A 384 -4.28 -22.28 -12.84
C ARG A 384 -4.34 -23.72 -12.34
N GLU A 385 -3.40 -24.54 -12.78
CA GLU A 385 -3.27 -25.95 -12.41
C GLU A 385 -2.49 -26.16 -11.10
N ARG A 386 -2.07 -25.08 -10.44
CA ARG A 386 -1.30 -25.10 -9.18
C ARG A 386 -0.02 -25.94 -9.26
N ARG A 387 0.68 -25.88 -10.40
CA ARG A 387 1.99 -26.52 -10.62
C ARG A 387 3.16 -25.58 -10.33
N MET A 388 2.89 -24.29 -10.18
CA MET A 388 3.89 -23.29 -9.78
C MET A 388 3.90 -23.12 -8.26
N HIS A 389 5.06 -23.29 -7.64
CA HIS A 389 5.26 -23.24 -6.19
C HIS A 389 6.49 -22.41 -5.82
N VAL A 390 6.57 -21.98 -4.56
CA VAL A 390 7.74 -21.30 -3.97
C VAL A 390 8.39 -22.20 -2.92
N MET A 391 9.71 -22.28 -2.91
CA MET A 391 10.47 -22.93 -1.83
C MET A 391 10.46 -22.02 -0.58
N PRO A 392 10.08 -22.53 0.60
CA PRO A 392 9.97 -21.72 1.83
C PRO A 392 11.27 -21.03 2.27
N ASP A 393 12.43 -21.62 1.94
CA ASP A 393 13.71 -21.21 2.53
C ASP A 393 14.61 -20.38 1.57
N ASP A 394 14.27 -20.27 0.28
CA ASP A 394 15.22 -19.79 -0.75
C ASP A 394 14.66 -18.75 -1.74
N ASP A 395 13.38 -18.38 -1.64
CA ASP A 395 12.66 -17.52 -2.60
C ASP A 395 12.81 -17.99 -4.05
N VAL A 396 12.77 -19.31 -4.23
CA VAL A 396 12.90 -19.96 -5.55
C VAL A 396 11.54 -20.46 -5.98
N PHE A 397 11.10 -20.03 -7.16
CA PHE A 397 9.89 -20.53 -7.78
C PHE A 397 10.23 -21.72 -8.68
N PHE A 398 9.33 -22.69 -8.76
CA PHE A 398 9.49 -23.81 -9.68
C PHE A 398 8.13 -24.26 -10.23
N ILE A 399 8.15 -24.80 -11.44
CA ILE A 399 7.00 -25.37 -12.12
C ILE A 399 7.22 -26.88 -12.22
N THR A 400 6.40 -27.67 -11.56
CA THR A 400 6.43 -29.14 -11.67
C THR A 400 5.64 -29.62 -12.89
N ASP A 401 5.97 -30.81 -13.40
CA ASP A 401 5.26 -31.44 -14.52
C ASP A 401 5.06 -30.46 -15.70
N VAL A 402 6.18 -29.96 -16.22
CA VAL A 402 6.20 -28.93 -17.27
C VAL A 402 5.50 -29.42 -18.54
N LYS A 403 4.52 -28.65 -19.03
CA LYS A 403 3.74 -28.95 -20.23
C LYS A 403 4.10 -27.99 -21.37
N SER A 404 3.89 -28.38 -22.62
CA SER A 404 4.20 -27.54 -23.79
C SER A 404 3.54 -26.14 -23.76
N GLU A 405 2.36 -26.03 -23.15
CA GLU A 405 1.62 -24.76 -22.94
C GLU A 405 2.27 -23.80 -21.92
N ASP A 406 3.21 -24.29 -21.09
CA ASP A 406 3.98 -23.45 -20.17
C ASP A 406 5.08 -22.67 -20.90
N MET A 407 5.35 -22.94 -22.19
CA MET A 407 6.35 -22.20 -22.97
C MET A 407 5.96 -20.73 -23.08
N GLY A 408 6.90 -19.81 -22.83
CA GLY A 408 6.65 -18.38 -22.94
C GLY A 408 7.66 -17.53 -22.17
N VAL A 409 7.41 -16.22 -22.11
CA VAL A 409 8.22 -15.27 -21.35
C VAL A 409 7.62 -15.10 -19.96
N TYR A 410 8.40 -15.44 -18.94
CA TYR A 410 8.06 -15.25 -17.54
C TYR A 410 8.69 -13.97 -17.02
N SER A 411 7.86 -13.10 -16.45
CA SER A 411 8.26 -11.82 -15.85
C SER A 411 8.11 -11.92 -14.34
N CYS A 412 9.21 -11.78 -13.61
CA CYS A 412 9.19 -11.58 -12.17
C CYS A 412 9.16 -10.08 -11.86
N THR A 413 8.22 -9.65 -11.02
CA THR A 413 8.12 -8.28 -10.52
C THR A 413 8.29 -8.27 -9.01
N ALA A 414 9.22 -7.48 -8.50
CA ALA A 414 9.40 -7.21 -7.07
C ALA A 414 8.86 -5.81 -6.76
N GLN A 415 7.94 -5.70 -5.79
CA GLN A 415 7.25 -4.45 -5.49
C GLN A 415 7.16 -4.17 -3.99
N ASN A 416 7.40 -2.93 -3.59
CA ASN A 416 7.07 -2.41 -2.25
C ASN A 416 6.51 -0.97 -2.34
N ALA A 417 6.33 -0.32 -1.20
CA ALA A 417 5.81 1.05 -1.15
C ALA A 417 6.73 2.12 -1.76
N ALA A 418 8.01 1.84 -2.02
CA ALA A 418 8.91 2.74 -2.75
C ALA A 418 8.81 2.61 -4.28
N GLY A 419 8.37 1.45 -4.80
CA GLY A 419 8.22 1.22 -6.23
C GLY A 419 8.32 -0.25 -6.62
N SER A 420 8.54 -0.49 -7.91
CA SER A 420 8.64 -1.84 -8.48
C SER A 420 9.78 -1.96 -9.49
N ILE A 421 10.33 -3.17 -9.60
CA ILE A 421 11.29 -3.58 -10.62
C ILE A 421 10.85 -4.91 -11.24
N SER A 422 11.20 -5.15 -12.50
CA SER A 422 10.86 -6.40 -13.18
C SER A 422 12.04 -6.97 -13.97
N ALA A 423 12.07 -8.29 -14.09
CA ALA A 423 13.04 -9.04 -14.88
C ALA A 423 12.35 -10.19 -15.62
N ASN A 424 12.78 -10.44 -16.85
CA ASN A 424 12.16 -11.43 -17.73
C ASN A 424 13.09 -12.61 -17.99
N ALA A 425 12.50 -13.78 -18.25
CA ALA A 425 13.18 -14.97 -18.73
C ALA A 425 12.27 -15.79 -19.64
N THR A 426 12.85 -16.42 -20.65
CA THR A 426 12.13 -17.26 -21.60
C THR A 426 12.22 -18.73 -21.16
N LEU A 427 11.06 -19.37 -20.97
CA LEU A 427 10.97 -20.82 -20.76
C LEU A 427 10.71 -21.49 -22.10
N THR A 428 11.71 -22.23 -22.59
CA THR A 428 11.61 -23.05 -23.80
C THR A 428 11.40 -24.51 -23.41
N ILE A 429 10.46 -25.18 -24.07
CA ILE A 429 10.08 -26.54 -23.74
C ILE A 429 10.38 -27.47 -24.92
N LEU A 430 11.14 -28.52 -24.63
CA LEU A 430 11.50 -29.57 -25.57
C LEU A 430 10.65 -30.82 -25.31
N GLU A 431 10.25 -31.49 -26.38
CA GLU A 431 9.38 -32.67 -26.38
C GLU A 431 9.94 -33.71 -27.34
N MET A 432 10.05 -34.97 -26.89
CA MET A 432 10.52 -36.07 -27.75
C MET A 432 9.56 -36.26 -28.94
N PRO A 433 10.04 -36.80 -30.07
CA PRO A 433 9.17 -37.09 -31.20
C PRO A 433 8.08 -38.07 -30.76
N PHE A 434 6.84 -37.78 -31.10
CA PHE A 434 5.73 -38.70 -30.90
C PHE A 434 4.78 -38.64 -32.08
N LEU A 435 3.98 -39.69 -32.23
CA LEU A 435 3.01 -39.78 -33.30
C LEU A 435 1.66 -39.23 -32.82
N ALA A 436 1.19 -38.13 -33.42
CA ALA A 436 -0.05 -37.49 -33.00
C ALA A 436 -1.29 -38.35 -33.26
N HIS A 437 -1.23 -39.24 -34.26
CA HIS A 437 -2.30 -40.19 -34.59
C HIS A 437 -1.67 -41.56 -34.92
N PRO A 438 -2.20 -42.69 -34.42
CA PRO A 438 -1.67 -44.01 -34.72
C PRO A 438 -1.47 -44.24 -36.22
N LEU A 439 -0.34 -44.86 -36.59
CA LEU A 439 -0.05 -45.22 -37.97
C LEU A 439 -0.78 -46.54 -38.27
N GLU A 440 -1.98 -46.46 -38.84
CA GLU A 440 -2.84 -47.63 -39.05
C GLU A 440 -2.35 -48.54 -40.18
N ASP A 441 -2.59 -49.84 -40.00
CA ASP A 441 -2.40 -50.86 -41.04
C ASP A 441 -3.31 -50.58 -42.24
N ARG A 442 -2.83 -50.91 -43.45
CA ARG A 442 -3.57 -50.66 -44.69
C ARG A 442 -3.69 -51.93 -45.52
N THR A 443 -4.88 -52.15 -46.05
CA THR A 443 -5.14 -53.20 -47.04
C THR A 443 -5.62 -52.57 -48.32
N VAL A 444 -4.91 -52.81 -49.43
CA VAL A 444 -5.14 -52.11 -50.71
C VAL A 444 -5.10 -53.12 -51.87
N SER A 445 -5.95 -52.94 -52.88
CA SER A 445 -5.92 -53.77 -54.09
C SER A 445 -4.74 -53.41 -54.98
N ALA A 446 -4.12 -54.40 -55.63
CA ALA A 446 -3.09 -54.15 -56.64
C ALA A 446 -3.59 -53.13 -57.70
N GLY A 447 -2.76 -52.16 -58.05
CA GLY A 447 -3.08 -51.08 -58.98
C GLY A 447 -3.73 -49.83 -58.37
N ALA A 448 -4.21 -49.88 -57.13
CA ALA A 448 -4.73 -48.69 -56.44
C ALA A 448 -3.60 -47.79 -55.89
N THR A 449 -3.97 -46.69 -55.23
CA THR A 449 -3.02 -45.78 -54.57
C THR A 449 -3.07 -45.99 -53.05
N LEU A 450 -1.90 -46.21 -52.45
CA LEU A 450 -1.71 -46.30 -51.00
C LEU A 450 -1.25 -44.95 -50.45
N ALA A 451 -1.80 -44.55 -49.30
CA ALA A 451 -1.39 -43.36 -48.56
C ALA A 451 -1.13 -43.72 -47.09
N LEU A 452 0.11 -43.50 -46.64
CA LEU A 452 0.53 -43.69 -45.26
C LEU A 452 0.89 -42.34 -44.65
N GLN A 453 0.19 -41.96 -43.58
CA GLN A 453 0.35 -40.64 -42.97
C GLN A 453 1.01 -40.75 -41.59
N CYS A 454 2.25 -40.27 -41.50
CA CYS A 454 3.00 -40.12 -40.27
C CYS A 454 2.93 -38.68 -39.76
N LYS A 455 1.87 -38.34 -39.01
CA LYS A 455 1.73 -37.03 -38.36
C LYS A 455 2.59 -36.98 -37.10
N ALA A 456 3.90 -36.82 -37.27
CA ALA A 456 4.83 -36.66 -36.17
C ALA A 456 4.71 -35.26 -35.53
N SER A 457 4.83 -35.19 -34.22
CA SER A 457 4.90 -33.97 -33.41
C SER A 457 6.06 -34.07 -32.42
N GLY A 458 6.43 -32.97 -31.78
CA GLY A 458 7.58 -32.86 -30.90
C GLY A 458 8.28 -31.51 -31.06
N SER A 459 9.12 -31.16 -30.08
CA SER A 459 9.84 -29.90 -30.02
C SER A 459 11.32 -30.15 -29.72
N PRO A 460 12.26 -29.85 -30.64
CA PRO A 460 12.04 -29.26 -31.96
C PRO A 460 11.26 -30.19 -32.91
N PRO A 461 10.63 -29.66 -33.98
CA PRO A 461 9.90 -30.46 -34.96
C PRO A 461 10.76 -31.61 -35.51
N PRO A 462 10.30 -32.87 -35.45
CA PRO A 462 11.14 -34.00 -35.82
C PRO A 462 11.31 -34.14 -37.33
N ARG A 463 12.50 -34.59 -37.74
CA ARG A 463 12.78 -35.06 -39.10
C ARG A 463 12.16 -36.44 -39.28
N ILE A 464 11.43 -36.63 -40.39
CA ILE A 464 10.77 -37.89 -40.72
C ILE A 464 11.52 -38.64 -41.83
N THR A 465 11.81 -39.91 -41.58
CA THR A 465 12.43 -40.84 -42.53
C THR A 465 11.56 -42.09 -42.64
N TRP A 466 11.26 -42.52 -43.87
CA TRP A 466 10.49 -43.74 -44.12
C TRP A 466 11.42 -44.92 -44.41
N LEU A 467 11.13 -46.06 -43.78
CA LEU A 467 11.81 -47.34 -44.00
C LEU A 467 10.78 -48.40 -44.40
N LYS A 468 11.23 -49.42 -45.14
CA LYS A 468 10.46 -50.63 -45.43
C LYS A 468 11.16 -51.81 -44.78
N GLY A 469 10.49 -52.43 -43.80
CA GLY A 469 11.15 -53.26 -42.80
C GLY A 469 12.07 -52.41 -41.94
N ASP A 470 13.36 -52.73 -41.97
CA ASP A 470 14.43 -52.02 -41.25
C ASP A 470 15.37 -51.26 -42.19
N GLU A 471 15.13 -51.30 -43.52
CA GLU A 471 15.96 -50.66 -44.53
C GLU A 471 15.33 -49.37 -45.06
N PRO A 472 16.13 -48.33 -45.42
CA PRO A 472 15.62 -47.10 -46.01
C PRO A 472 14.71 -47.39 -47.22
N LEU A 473 13.57 -46.70 -47.31
CA LEU A 473 12.62 -46.91 -48.39
C LEU A 473 13.28 -46.58 -49.75
N VAL A 474 13.37 -47.57 -50.62
CA VAL A 474 13.90 -47.40 -51.98
C VAL A 474 12.87 -46.66 -52.83
N MET A 475 13.24 -45.45 -53.27
CA MET A 475 12.35 -44.58 -54.02
C MET A 475 12.24 -44.98 -55.49
N THR A 476 11.02 -44.96 -56.02
CA THR A 476 10.71 -45.12 -57.45
C THR A 476 9.81 -43.97 -57.91
N GLU A 477 9.54 -43.85 -59.21
CA GLU A 477 8.62 -42.83 -59.75
C GLU A 477 7.18 -42.95 -59.20
N ARG A 478 6.84 -44.10 -58.59
CA ARG A 478 5.53 -44.36 -57.97
C ARG A 478 5.40 -43.77 -56.56
N HIS A 479 6.51 -43.42 -55.92
CA HIS A 479 6.56 -42.91 -54.56
C HIS A 479 6.60 -41.38 -54.52
N HIS A 480 5.71 -40.78 -53.75
CA HIS A 480 5.63 -39.34 -53.57
C HIS A 480 5.54 -38.99 -52.09
N PHE A 481 6.21 -37.91 -51.69
CA PHE A 481 6.13 -37.35 -50.35
C PHE A 481 5.55 -35.95 -50.36
N THR A 482 4.86 -35.59 -49.29
CA THR A 482 4.60 -34.18 -48.97
C THR A 482 5.86 -33.49 -48.45
N PRO A 483 5.94 -32.15 -48.47
CA PRO A 483 6.96 -31.41 -47.74
C PRO A 483 7.02 -31.86 -46.27
N GLY A 484 8.23 -32.11 -45.75
CA GLY A 484 8.45 -32.63 -44.40
C GLY A 484 8.21 -34.15 -44.23
N ASN A 485 7.96 -34.88 -45.32
CA ASN A 485 7.83 -36.35 -45.36
C ASN A 485 6.68 -36.93 -44.50
N GLN A 486 5.72 -36.12 -44.05
CA GLN A 486 4.60 -36.59 -43.20
C GLN A 486 3.61 -37.53 -43.92
N LEU A 487 3.49 -37.46 -45.26
CA LEU A 487 2.61 -38.33 -46.03
C LEU A 487 3.40 -39.02 -47.15
N LEU A 488 3.39 -40.35 -47.14
CA LEU A 488 3.90 -41.21 -48.19
C LEU A 488 2.75 -41.67 -49.07
N ILE A 489 2.83 -41.41 -50.38
CA ILE A 489 1.86 -41.85 -51.38
C ILE A 489 2.57 -42.81 -52.33
N ILE A 490 2.03 -44.01 -52.49
CA ILE A 490 2.50 -45.01 -53.45
C ILE A 490 1.40 -45.23 -54.48
N ARG A 491 1.63 -44.80 -55.73
CA ARG A 491 0.68 -44.99 -56.84
C ARG A 491 0.89 -46.35 -57.49
N ASN A 492 -0.19 -46.90 -58.08
CA ASN A 492 -0.16 -48.16 -58.82
C ASN A 492 0.56 -49.26 -58.03
N VAL A 493 0.02 -49.56 -56.84
CA VAL A 493 0.62 -50.45 -55.84
C VAL A 493 0.79 -51.87 -56.40
N LEU A 494 1.99 -52.43 -56.28
CA LEU A 494 2.39 -53.75 -56.77
C LEU A 494 2.52 -54.74 -55.61
N GLN A 495 2.42 -56.05 -55.85
CA GLN A 495 2.54 -57.07 -54.78
C GLN A 495 3.85 -56.95 -53.99
N GLU A 496 4.93 -56.48 -54.62
CA GLU A 496 6.22 -56.23 -53.97
C GLU A 496 6.17 -55.09 -52.94
N ASP A 497 5.23 -54.15 -53.03
CA ASP A 497 5.07 -53.04 -52.08
C ASP A 497 4.48 -53.51 -50.74
N ALA A 498 4.05 -54.76 -50.62
CA ALA A 498 3.56 -55.31 -49.37
C ALA A 498 4.67 -55.38 -48.32
N GLY A 499 4.29 -55.29 -47.05
CA GLY A 499 5.22 -55.41 -45.92
C GLY A 499 5.04 -54.33 -44.87
N LYS A 500 5.99 -54.29 -43.94
CA LYS A 500 6.01 -53.34 -42.82
C LYS A 500 6.63 -52.02 -43.27
N TYR A 501 5.90 -50.93 -43.16
CA TYR A 501 6.43 -49.58 -43.34
C TYR A 501 6.69 -48.96 -41.98
N THR A 502 7.89 -48.47 -41.78
CA THR A 502 8.32 -47.82 -40.55
C THR A 502 8.46 -46.32 -40.81
N CYS A 503 7.77 -45.50 -40.02
CA CYS A 503 8.06 -44.08 -39.92
C CYS A 503 9.02 -43.83 -38.75
N GLU A 504 10.22 -43.37 -39.04
CA GLU A 504 11.21 -42.97 -38.05
C GLU A 504 11.21 -41.45 -37.90
N MET A 505 10.97 -40.96 -36.68
CA MET A 505 10.81 -39.55 -36.34
C MET A 505 11.93 -39.17 -35.37
N SER A 506 12.78 -38.21 -35.73
CA SER A 506 13.99 -37.89 -34.95
C SER A 506 14.13 -36.40 -34.69
N ASN A 507 14.43 -36.02 -33.45
CA ASN A 507 14.84 -34.67 -33.07
C ASN A 507 16.04 -34.71 -32.11
N THR A 508 16.44 -33.57 -31.56
CA THR A 508 17.60 -33.45 -30.68
C THR A 508 17.48 -34.20 -29.35
N LEU A 509 16.26 -34.61 -28.95
CA LEU A 509 16.02 -35.40 -27.74
C LEU A 509 16.05 -36.91 -27.99
N GLY A 510 15.82 -37.37 -29.22
CA GLY A 510 15.80 -38.79 -29.53
C GLY A 510 15.07 -39.14 -30.82
N THR A 511 14.84 -40.44 -31.00
CA THR A 511 14.18 -41.01 -32.17
C THR A 511 13.07 -41.95 -31.74
N GLU A 512 11.90 -41.81 -32.33
CA GLU A 512 10.72 -42.65 -32.12
C GLU A 512 10.31 -43.33 -33.43
N ARG A 513 9.71 -44.51 -33.36
CA ARG A 513 9.32 -45.29 -34.55
C ARG A 513 7.86 -45.72 -34.47
N ALA A 514 7.16 -45.54 -35.58
CA ALA A 514 5.81 -46.06 -35.78
C ALA A 514 5.78 -46.99 -36.98
N TYR A 515 4.84 -47.92 -37.01
CA TYR A 515 4.79 -48.98 -38.02
C TYR A 515 3.37 -49.14 -38.56
N SER A 516 3.25 -49.43 -39.85
CA SER A 516 2.00 -49.89 -40.49
C SER A 516 2.30 -51.10 -41.37
N HIS A 517 1.48 -52.13 -41.23
CA HIS A 517 1.50 -53.30 -42.07
C HIS A 517 0.63 -53.06 -43.31
N VAL A 518 1.24 -53.22 -44.48
CA VAL A 518 0.57 -53.05 -45.76
C VAL A 518 0.34 -54.42 -46.40
N SER A 519 -0.93 -54.78 -46.51
CA SER A 519 -1.39 -56.00 -47.17
C SER A 519 -1.94 -55.66 -48.55
N ILE A 520 -1.48 -56.40 -49.57
CA ILE A 520 -1.92 -56.19 -50.96
C ILE A 520 -2.63 -57.44 -51.43
N PHE A 521 -3.90 -57.28 -51.82
CA PHE A 521 -4.66 -58.35 -52.42
C PHE A 521 -4.70 -58.16 -53.95
N PRO A 522 -4.75 -59.27 -54.72
CA PRO A 522 -4.83 -59.20 -56.16
C PRO A 522 -6.02 -58.34 -56.56
N ALA A 523 -5.86 -57.51 -57.60
CA ALA A 523 -7.01 -56.92 -58.25
C ALA A 523 -7.86 -58.09 -58.75
N SER A 524 -8.96 -58.38 -58.06
CA SER A 524 -9.92 -59.37 -58.53
C SER A 524 -10.34 -58.93 -59.91
N GLY A 525 -9.90 -59.66 -60.94
CA GLY A 525 -10.45 -59.59 -62.28
C GLY A 525 -11.90 -60.04 -62.18
N CYS A 526 -12.78 -59.12 -61.81
CA CYS A 526 -14.20 -59.33 -61.87
C CYS A 526 -14.61 -59.16 -63.35
N VAL A 527 -14.55 -60.25 -64.09
CA VAL A 527 -15.44 -60.45 -65.23
C VAL A 527 -16.83 -60.66 -64.62
N LEU A 528 -17.54 -59.56 -64.39
CA LEU A 528 -18.98 -59.62 -64.17
C LEU A 528 -19.64 -59.12 -65.44
N GLU A 529 -20.33 -60.08 -66.07
CA GLU A 529 -21.25 -59.89 -67.17
C GLU A 529 -22.20 -58.72 -66.87
N ALA A 530 -22.43 -57.93 -67.91
CA ALA A 530 -23.35 -56.80 -67.90
C ALA A 530 -24.78 -57.29 -67.66
N ASN A 531 -25.18 -57.41 -66.40
CA ASN A 531 -26.58 -57.42 -66.01
C ASN A 531 -26.98 -56.04 -65.48
N LYS A 532 -27.65 -55.34 -66.39
CA LYS A 532 -28.52 -54.19 -66.24
C LYS A 532 -29.09 -54.08 -64.82
N MET A 533 -28.67 -53.06 -64.07
CA MET A 533 -29.42 -52.56 -62.94
C MET A 533 -29.39 -51.03 -62.97
N GLU A 534 -30.54 -50.46 -63.26
CA GLU A 534 -30.79 -49.02 -63.27
C GLU A 534 -30.53 -48.45 -61.88
N GLY A 535 -29.51 -47.59 -61.78
CA GLY A 535 -29.25 -46.74 -60.63
C GLY A 535 -28.86 -45.37 -61.15
N THR A 536 -29.81 -44.44 -61.16
CA THR A 536 -29.61 -43.03 -61.50
C THR A 536 -28.62 -42.41 -60.51
N MET A 537 -27.36 -42.25 -60.88
CA MET A 537 -26.41 -41.41 -60.14
C MET A 537 -26.52 -39.95 -60.63
N THR A 538 -27.01 -39.09 -59.75
CA THR A 538 -26.98 -37.63 -59.91
C THR A 538 -25.58 -37.10 -59.63
N PHE A 539 -24.85 -36.69 -60.65
CA PHE A 539 -23.60 -35.94 -60.47
C PHE A 539 -23.91 -34.49 -60.10
N GLY A 540 -23.66 -34.10 -58.85
CA GLY A 540 -23.59 -32.71 -58.44
C GLY A 540 -22.15 -32.23 -58.53
N ILE A 541 -21.84 -31.34 -59.47
CA ILE A 541 -20.53 -30.67 -59.53
C ILE A 541 -20.56 -29.52 -58.53
N ILE A 542 -19.70 -29.57 -57.51
CA ILE A 542 -19.46 -28.45 -56.58
C ILE A 542 -18.27 -27.66 -57.12
N THR A 543 -18.51 -26.45 -57.62
CA THR A 543 -17.44 -25.52 -58.01
C THR A 543 -17.16 -24.59 -56.83
N ILE A 544 -15.95 -24.67 -56.26
CA ILE A 544 -15.50 -23.77 -55.19
C ILE A 544 -14.65 -22.67 -55.84
N ALA A 545 -15.10 -21.43 -55.75
CA ALA A 545 -14.29 -20.26 -56.11
C ALA A 545 -13.74 -19.64 -54.83
N VAL A 546 -12.42 -19.61 -54.69
CA VAL A 546 -11.72 -18.93 -53.59
C VAL A 546 -11.29 -17.56 -54.11
N VAL A 547 -11.77 -16.49 -53.47
CA VAL A 547 -11.30 -15.12 -53.75
C VAL A 547 -10.44 -14.66 -52.57
N CYS A 548 -9.18 -14.35 -52.86
CA CYS A 548 -8.24 -13.80 -51.89
C CYS A 548 -8.28 -12.27 -51.98
N SER A 549 -8.69 -11.60 -50.90
CA SER A 549 -8.64 -10.14 -50.80
C SER A 549 -7.71 -9.76 -49.65
N ILE A 550 -6.66 -9.01 -49.96
CA ILE A 550 -5.68 -8.52 -48.98
C ILE A 550 -6.18 -7.18 -48.44
N VAL A 551 -6.49 -7.11 -47.15
CA VAL A 551 -6.66 -5.84 -46.44
C VAL A 551 -5.72 -5.83 -45.23
N LEU A 552 -4.68 -4.99 -45.33
CA LEU A 552 -3.85 -4.45 -44.24
C LEU A 552 -3.37 -5.42 -43.14
N THR A 553 -2.73 -6.52 -43.55
CA THR A 553 -1.85 -7.43 -42.76
C THR A 553 -2.43 -8.70 -42.14
N SER A 554 -3.65 -9.13 -42.49
CA SER A 554 -4.14 -10.48 -42.14
C SER A 554 -4.97 -11.11 -43.26
N LEU A 555 -4.70 -12.38 -43.58
CA LEU A 555 -5.43 -13.17 -44.59
C LEU A 555 -6.74 -13.69 -43.98
N VAL A 556 -7.89 -13.30 -44.54
CA VAL A 556 -9.20 -13.86 -44.19
C VAL A 556 -9.79 -14.59 -45.40
N TRP A 557 -10.22 -15.82 -45.21
CA TRP A 557 -10.82 -16.67 -46.25
C TRP A 557 -12.36 -16.57 -46.18
N VAL A 558 -13.00 -16.23 -47.29
CA VAL A 558 -14.47 -16.28 -47.42
C VAL A 558 -14.84 -17.32 -48.47
N CYS A 559 -15.54 -18.38 -48.06
CA CYS A 559 -16.06 -19.41 -48.94
C CYS A 559 -17.53 -19.13 -49.29
N ILE A 560 -17.85 -18.96 -50.58
CA ILE A 560 -19.24 -18.85 -51.06
C ILE A 560 -19.57 -20.11 -51.86
N ILE A 561 -20.65 -20.81 -51.47
CA ILE A 561 -21.13 -22.04 -52.11
C ILE A 561 -22.41 -21.72 -52.89
N TYR A 562 -22.44 -21.97 -54.20
CA TYR A 562 -23.66 -21.92 -55.02
C TYR A 562 -24.05 -23.33 -55.48
N GLN A 563 -25.31 -23.72 -55.27
CA GLN A 563 -25.91 -24.92 -55.87
C GLN A 563 -26.86 -24.50 -57.00
N THR A 564 -26.65 -25.02 -58.21
CA THR A 564 -27.65 -24.93 -59.29
C THR A 564 -28.12 -26.33 -59.65
N ARG A 565 -29.40 -26.63 -59.39
CA ARG A 565 -30.08 -27.84 -59.90
C ARG A 565 -30.68 -27.52 -61.26
N LYS A 566 -30.27 -28.22 -62.32
CA LYS A 566 -30.98 -28.22 -63.61
C LYS A 566 -31.78 -29.52 -63.72
N LYS A 567 -33.10 -29.41 -63.87
CA LYS A 567 -34.02 -30.55 -64.12
C LYS A 567 -34.47 -30.46 -65.58
N SER A 568 -34.26 -31.53 -66.36
CA SER A 568 -34.78 -31.68 -67.72
C SER A 568 -36.25 -32.14 -67.68
N GLU A 569 -37.08 -31.59 -68.57
CA GLU A 569 -38.50 -31.87 -68.74
C GLU A 569 -38.77 -33.15 -69.55
N GLU A 570 -39.90 -33.83 -69.28
CA GLU A 570 -40.86 -34.22 -70.33
C GLU A 570 -42.28 -34.59 -69.80
N TYR A 571 -43.27 -33.95 -70.45
CA TYR A 571 -44.73 -34.13 -70.65
C TYR A 571 -45.60 -35.20 -69.96
N SER A 572 -46.79 -34.79 -69.44
CA SER A 572 -48.10 -34.90 -70.17
C SER A 572 -49.37 -34.55 -69.34
N VAL A 573 -50.13 -33.56 -69.87
CA VAL A 573 -51.60 -33.32 -70.02
C VAL A 573 -52.64 -33.87 -68.99
N THR A 574 -53.44 -32.98 -68.36
CA THR A 574 -54.91 -32.80 -68.60
C THR A 574 -55.55 -31.70 -67.71
N ASN A 575 -56.69 -31.20 -68.22
CA ASN A 575 -57.41 -29.94 -67.98
C ASN A 575 -58.32 -29.84 -66.73
N THR A 576 -58.82 -28.59 -66.57
CA THR A 576 -60.03 -28.08 -65.83
C THR A 576 -59.75 -27.56 -64.43
N GLY A 577 -60.22 -26.39 -63.97
CA GLY A 577 -61.00 -25.30 -64.55
C GLY A 577 -61.43 -24.32 -63.44
N ASN A 578 -61.70 -23.07 -63.83
CA ASN A 578 -62.51 -22.02 -63.16
C ASN A 578 -62.05 -21.34 -61.85
N GLY A 579 -62.18 -20.01 -61.85
CA GLY A 579 -62.96 -19.30 -60.82
C GLY A 579 -62.28 -18.09 -60.17
N GLU A 580 -62.64 -16.89 -60.63
CA GLU A 580 -62.36 -15.58 -60.04
C GLU A 580 -63.10 -15.31 -58.71
N GLY A 581 -62.59 -14.37 -57.89
CA GLY A 581 -63.47 -13.45 -57.13
C GLY A 581 -63.10 -13.09 -55.67
N GLY A 582 -62.88 -11.78 -55.42
CA GLY A 582 -63.29 -11.02 -54.22
C GLY A 582 -62.26 -10.81 -53.09
N THR A 583 -61.72 -9.59 -52.86
CA THR A 583 -62.19 -8.48 -51.94
C THR A 583 -62.31 -8.90 -50.46
N GLN A 584 -61.85 -8.20 -49.40
CA GLN A 584 -61.37 -6.84 -49.08
C GLN A 584 -60.78 -6.88 -47.62
N PRO A 585 -60.13 -5.81 -47.09
CA PRO A 585 -59.48 -5.74 -45.76
C PRO A 585 -60.36 -5.00 -44.72
N PRO A 586 -59.85 -4.42 -43.59
CA PRO A 586 -59.00 -4.91 -42.49
C PRO A 586 -59.68 -4.70 -41.09
N ALA A 587 -59.00 -5.04 -39.98
CA ALA A 587 -58.79 -4.19 -38.77
C ALA A 587 -58.74 -4.92 -37.41
N HIS A 588 -57.99 -4.29 -36.50
CA HIS A 588 -58.08 -4.30 -35.02
C HIS A 588 -57.37 -5.38 -34.17
N LEU A 589 -56.23 -4.95 -33.60
CA LEU A 589 -55.74 -5.14 -32.22
C LEU A 589 -56.81 -4.77 -31.17
N PRO A 590 -56.80 -5.30 -29.91
CA PRO A 590 -55.83 -4.84 -28.90
C PRO A 590 -55.43 -5.78 -27.72
N ALA A 591 -54.27 -5.41 -27.14
CA ALA A 591 -53.93 -5.21 -25.71
C ALA A 591 -53.75 -6.35 -24.68
N GLY A 592 -52.68 -6.16 -23.88
CA GLY A 592 -52.53 -6.51 -22.47
C GLY A 592 -51.42 -7.54 -22.20
N HIS A 593 -50.51 -7.44 -21.23
CA HIS A 593 -50.20 -6.45 -20.17
C HIS A 593 -48.87 -6.92 -19.49
N GLU A 594 -48.04 -5.97 -19.00
CA GLU A 594 -47.14 -5.97 -17.80
C GLU A 594 -46.22 -7.18 -17.46
N HIS A 595 -45.02 -7.07 -16.85
CA HIS A 595 -44.34 -6.02 -16.08
C HIS A 595 -42.83 -6.37 -15.91
N ASP A 596 -41.97 -5.34 -15.85
CA ASP A 596 -40.73 -5.10 -15.07
C ASP A 596 -39.98 -6.30 -14.42
N ARG A 597 -38.66 -6.45 -14.51
CA ARG A 597 -37.56 -5.53 -14.14
C ARG A 597 -36.22 -5.98 -14.75
#